data_AF-A0A4Z0V1X1-F1
#
_entry.id   AF-A0A4Z0V1X1-F1
#
_cell.length_a   1.000
_cell.length_b   1.000
_cell.length_c   1.000
_cell.angle_alpha   90.00
_cell.angle_beta   90.00
_cell.angle_gamma   90.00
#
_symmetry.space_group_name_H-M   'P 1'
#
loop_
_entity.id
_entity.type
_entity.pdbx_description
1 polymer ?
#
loop_
_entity_poly.entity_id
_entity_poly.type
_entity_poly.pdbx_seq_one_letter_code
_entity_poly.pdbx_strand_id
1 'polypeptide(L)'
;MTNKERYRLLHSKLTATHRGIVLNKVLCANLMWKAGGNTDPFGTVRSIAKLLFTFDVTELKTTELKPVLTVFGFYPLRNDHRELMSTVASRLGEGNTYIDTSRWSDRKIKFSPRNILKGLRTGLCGMKGCGLSLKDRLILSSQVTFYCNTIDELLKVDLSNIRKFLCLANTLNLENILTQHLRNLGAKTYSLMEGTYFVQGGDIPINDIPFENLTSHIQLCWGQYSKDEFIKYGYEEGRMEVAGYPKNVECRPMKADNPMRRGVVLLSQYIMDKQNRDLIRMLGRFSDRQEFHLKLHPSLDYDEYSRLASENGMRIIPKSTTVNECIDNTAFDFAIAINSTTYYEALMRGVPCLRYYDGNYTPLAGYDDEFSTPEQYSGLILRIKDLPLADYQTGIDKALRYAVGLGIDEYHRIMLE
;
A
#
# COMPACT_ATOMS: atom_id res chain seq x y z
N MET A 1 -19.14 14.00 12.98
CA MET A 1 -18.34 12.77 13.11
C MET A 1 -17.48 12.67 11.86
N THR A 2 -16.17 12.69 12.04
CA THR A 2 -15.18 12.57 10.97
C THR A 2 -15.19 11.13 10.40
N ASN A 3 -14.64 10.90 9.21
CA ASN A 3 -14.52 9.55 8.65
C ASN A 3 -13.70 8.63 9.58
N LYS A 4 -12.66 9.16 10.22
CA LYS A 4 -11.81 8.45 11.19
C LYS A 4 -12.58 8.06 12.46
N GLU A 5 -13.38 8.99 13.02
CA GLU A 5 -14.25 8.70 14.16
C GLU A 5 -15.29 7.63 13.83
N ARG A 6 -15.90 7.73 12.63
CA ARG A 6 -16.89 6.75 12.16
C ARG A 6 -16.26 5.37 11.98
N TYR A 7 -15.06 5.29 11.40
CA TYR A 7 -14.32 4.04 11.27
C TYR A 7 -14.07 3.38 12.64
N ARG A 8 -13.55 4.12 13.61
CA ARG A 8 -13.29 3.62 14.97
C ARG A 8 -14.57 3.17 15.68
N LEU A 9 -15.69 3.88 15.48
CA LEU A 9 -17.00 3.45 15.97
C LEU A 9 -17.41 2.10 15.37
N LEU A 10 -17.34 1.95 14.05
CA LEU A 10 -17.70 0.69 13.37
C LEU A 10 -16.78 -0.46 13.81
N HIS A 11 -15.47 -0.19 13.90
CA HIS A 11 -14.46 -1.16 14.30
C HIS A 11 -14.65 -1.64 15.75
N SER A 12 -14.99 -0.74 16.68
CA SER A 12 -15.26 -1.08 18.09
C SER A 12 -16.61 -1.78 18.30
N LYS A 13 -17.57 -1.60 17.40
CA LYS A 13 -18.85 -2.33 17.45
C LYS A 13 -18.74 -3.75 16.89
N LEU A 14 -17.80 -4.02 15.98
CA LEU A 14 -17.59 -5.33 15.35
C LEU A 14 -16.67 -6.24 16.18
N THR A 15 -16.85 -6.35 17.50
CA THR A 15 -15.95 -7.14 18.38
C THR A 15 -16.14 -8.66 18.33
N ALA A 16 -16.76 -9.18 17.27
CA ALA A 16 -17.04 -10.60 17.15
C ALA A 16 -15.76 -11.43 16.91
N THR A 17 -15.66 -12.59 17.57
CA THR A 17 -14.60 -13.58 17.31
C THR A 17 -15.20 -14.85 16.75
N HIS A 18 -14.51 -15.54 15.83
CA HIS A 18 -14.93 -16.84 15.29
C HIS A 18 -13.74 -17.80 15.32
N ARG A 19 -13.85 -18.89 16.10
CA ARG A 19 -12.79 -19.90 16.24
C ARG A 19 -11.42 -19.31 16.62
N GLY A 20 -11.40 -18.33 17.53
CA GLY A 20 -10.18 -17.65 17.96
C GLY A 20 -9.68 -16.55 17.00
N ILE A 21 -10.37 -16.31 15.88
CA ILE A 21 -10.05 -15.23 14.93
C ILE A 21 -10.92 -14.00 15.22
N VAL A 22 -10.30 -12.83 15.35
CA VAL A 22 -10.97 -11.55 15.63
C VAL A 22 -11.45 -10.91 14.32
N LEU A 23 -12.76 -10.73 14.17
CA LEU A 23 -13.37 -10.38 12.88
C LEU A 23 -13.29 -8.89 12.52
N ASN A 24 -13.18 -7.96 13.47
CA ASN A 24 -12.95 -6.55 13.12
C ASN A 24 -11.60 -6.31 12.44
N LYS A 25 -10.57 -7.08 12.79
CA LYS A 25 -9.27 -7.05 12.11
C LYS A 25 -9.35 -7.61 10.70
N VAL A 26 -10.07 -8.73 10.52
CA VAL A 26 -10.31 -9.30 9.19
C VAL A 26 -11.05 -8.30 8.28
N LEU A 27 -12.07 -7.64 8.81
CA LEU A 27 -12.97 -6.76 8.06
C LEU A 27 -12.55 -5.28 8.07
N CYS A 28 -11.35 -4.94 8.55
CA CYS A 28 -11.00 -3.54 8.81
C CYS A 28 -11.06 -2.67 7.54
N ALA A 29 -10.60 -3.18 6.39
CA ALA A 29 -10.71 -2.48 5.11
C ALA A 29 -12.18 -2.28 4.67
N ASN A 30 -13.06 -3.27 4.87
CA ASN A 30 -14.49 -3.12 4.55
C ASN A 30 -15.17 -2.08 5.44
N LEU A 31 -14.78 -2.00 6.72
CA LEU A 31 -15.30 -0.99 7.64
C LEU A 31 -14.83 0.42 7.26
N MET A 32 -13.58 0.56 6.82
CA MET A 32 -13.02 1.82 6.32
C MET A 32 -13.81 2.35 5.12
N TRP A 33 -14.06 1.52 4.10
CA TRP A 33 -14.83 1.92 2.93
C TRP A 33 -16.23 2.40 3.31
N LYS A 34 -16.90 1.70 4.24
CA LYS A 34 -18.22 2.08 4.76
C LYS A 34 -18.19 3.37 5.58
N ALA A 35 -17.13 3.62 6.34
CA ALA A 35 -16.97 4.84 7.11
C ALA A 35 -16.87 6.07 6.20
N GLY A 36 -16.06 5.98 5.14
CA GLY A 36 -15.87 7.06 4.16
C GLY A 36 -17.05 7.33 3.23
N GLY A 37 -18.14 6.56 3.32
CA GLY A 37 -19.29 6.69 2.42
C GLY A 37 -19.00 6.29 0.96
N ASN A 38 -17.84 5.70 0.71
CA ASN A 38 -17.40 5.25 -0.61
C ASN A 38 -18.06 3.91 -0.96
N THR A 39 -18.22 3.66 -2.26
CA THR A 39 -18.63 2.36 -2.76
C THR A 39 -17.57 1.34 -2.37
N ASP A 40 -17.90 0.41 -1.45
CA ASP A 40 -17.03 -0.71 -1.11
C ASP A 40 -16.79 -1.53 -2.39
N PRO A 41 -15.55 -1.56 -2.94
CA PRO A 41 -15.28 -2.28 -4.19
C PRO A 41 -15.53 -3.80 -4.02
N PHE A 42 -15.61 -4.28 -2.77
CA PHE A 42 -15.89 -5.67 -2.42
C PHE A 42 -17.37 -5.89 -2.01
N GLY A 43 -18.20 -4.83 -1.98
CA GLY A 43 -19.54 -4.79 -1.40
C GLY A 43 -20.61 -4.26 -2.36
N THR A 44 -21.08 -5.09 -3.29
CA THR A 44 -22.27 -4.79 -4.11
C THR A 44 -23.50 -5.52 -3.56
N VAL A 45 -24.71 -5.26 -4.07
CA VAL A 45 -25.90 -6.07 -3.71
C VAL A 45 -25.69 -7.55 -4.06
N ARG A 46 -24.92 -7.83 -5.11
CA ARG A 46 -24.54 -9.20 -5.47
C ARG A 46 -23.69 -9.87 -4.38
N SER A 47 -23.00 -9.09 -3.53
CA SER A 47 -22.26 -9.60 -2.36
C SER A 47 -23.17 -10.23 -1.30
N ILE A 48 -24.49 -10.07 -1.34
CA ILE A 48 -25.41 -10.82 -0.45
C ILE A 48 -25.30 -12.33 -0.73
N ALA A 49 -25.06 -12.73 -1.98
CA ALA A 49 -24.86 -14.14 -2.33
C ALA A 49 -23.68 -14.78 -1.58
N LYS A 50 -22.72 -13.98 -1.09
CA LYS A 50 -21.59 -14.45 -0.26
C LYS A 50 -22.02 -15.15 1.04
N LEU A 51 -23.29 -15.03 1.46
CA LEU A 51 -23.87 -15.84 2.54
C LEU A 51 -23.72 -17.35 2.32
N LEU A 52 -23.67 -17.78 1.05
CA LEU A 52 -23.61 -19.19 0.64
C LEU A 52 -22.23 -19.62 0.16
N PHE A 53 -21.23 -18.75 0.25
CA PHE A 53 -19.91 -18.99 -0.34
C PHE A 53 -18.78 -18.89 0.69
N THR A 54 -17.61 -19.34 0.24
CA THR A 54 -16.31 -19.28 0.91
C THR A 54 -15.21 -19.24 -0.15
N PHE A 55 -14.00 -18.87 0.24
CA PHE A 55 -12.83 -19.14 -0.59
C PHE A 55 -12.59 -20.63 -0.77
N ASP A 56 -12.14 -21.00 -1.96
CA ASP A 56 -11.63 -22.33 -2.25
C ASP A 56 -10.17 -22.47 -1.79
N VAL A 57 -9.98 -23.18 -0.68
CA VAL A 57 -8.68 -23.37 -0.04
C VAL A 57 -7.99 -24.67 -0.49
N THR A 58 -8.41 -25.25 -1.61
CA THR A 58 -7.91 -26.56 -2.08
C THR A 58 -6.41 -26.55 -2.33
N GLU A 59 -5.85 -25.46 -2.86
CA GLU A 59 -4.40 -25.34 -3.08
C GLU A 59 -3.61 -25.52 -1.78
N LEU A 60 -4.05 -24.94 -0.66
CA LEU A 60 -3.42 -25.16 0.65
C LEU A 60 -3.50 -26.61 1.13
N LYS A 61 -4.51 -27.38 0.69
CA LYS A 61 -4.70 -28.78 1.10
C LYS A 61 -3.84 -29.75 0.29
N THR A 62 -3.58 -29.42 -0.97
CA THR A 62 -2.91 -30.31 -1.92
C THR A 62 -1.43 -29.99 -2.09
N THR A 63 -1.00 -28.80 -1.68
CA THR A 63 0.39 -28.37 -1.78
C THR A 63 1.19 -28.93 -0.60
N GLU A 64 2.38 -29.46 -0.87
CA GLU A 64 3.34 -29.77 0.18
C GLU A 64 3.88 -28.46 0.78
N LEU A 65 3.49 -28.19 2.03
CA LEU A 65 3.84 -26.96 2.71
C LEU A 65 5.18 -27.11 3.44
N LYS A 66 6.08 -26.16 3.25
CA LYS A 66 7.36 -26.06 3.98
C LYS A 66 7.18 -25.31 5.30
N PRO A 67 8.14 -25.39 6.24
CA PRO A 67 8.06 -24.67 7.51
C PRO A 67 7.96 -23.14 7.38
N VAL A 68 8.33 -22.57 6.22
CA VAL A 68 8.11 -21.16 5.89
C VAL A 68 7.06 -21.05 4.80
N LEU A 69 5.95 -20.37 5.10
CA LEU A 69 4.84 -20.14 4.18
C LEU A 69 4.72 -18.65 3.85
N THR A 70 4.75 -18.33 2.56
CA THR A 70 4.57 -16.99 2.02
C THR A 70 3.24 -16.94 1.25
N VAL A 71 2.35 -16.01 1.58
CA VAL A 71 1.03 -15.90 0.94
C VAL A 71 0.79 -14.51 0.40
N PHE A 72 0.51 -14.41 -0.90
CA PHE A 72 -0.04 -13.20 -1.51
C PHE A 72 -1.57 -13.25 -1.49
N GLY A 73 -2.19 -12.24 -0.89
CA GLY A 73 -3.65 -12.10 -0.76
C GLY A 73 -4.39 -11.72 -2.05
N PHE A 74 -5.66 -11.35 -1.87
CA PHE A 74 -6.52 -10.91 -2.98
C PHE A 74 -6.41 -9.38 -3.21
N TYR A 75 -5.60 -9.00 -4.19
CA TYR A 75 -5.40 -7.60 -4.61
C TYR A 75 -5.77 -7.41 -6.09
N PRO A 76 -7.04 -7.11 -6.41
CA PRO A 76 -7.45 -6.89 -7.79
C PRO A 76 -6.64 -5.78 -8.44
N LEU A 77 -6.09 -6.03 -9.64
CA LEU A 77 -5.41 -5.04 -10.48
C LEU A 77 -4.09 -4.45 -9.91
N ARG A 78 -3.55 -4.98 -8.80
CA ARG A 78 -2.28 -4.54 -8.19
C ARG A 78 -1.13 -5.49 -8.54
N ASN A 79 -0.74 -5.53 -9.81
CA ASN A 79 0.38 -6.35 -10.27
C ASN A 79 1.71 -5.93 -9.63
N ASP A 80 1.86 -4.64 -9.31
CA ASP A 80 3.00 -4.10 -8.58
C ASP A 80 3.13 -4.72 -7.18
N HIS A 81 2.02 -4.92 -6.47
CA HIS A 81 2.02 -5.59 -5.16
C HIS A 81 2.41 -7.08 -5.26
N ARG A 82 1.93 -7.75 -6.32
CA ARG A 82 2.30 -9.14 -6.60
C ARG A 82 3.80 -9.26 -6.84
N GLU A 83 4.38 -8.34 -7.60
CA GLU A 83 5.82 -8.27 -7.89
C GLU A 83 6.64 -8.11 -6.60
N LEU A 84 6.21 -7.23 -5.68
CA LEU A 84 6.87 -7.08 -4.37
C LEU A 84 6.94 -8.42 -3.64
N MET A 85 5.80 -9.11 -3.51
CA MET A 85 5.72 -10.36 -2.77
C MET A 85 6.49 -11.47 -3.46
N SER A 86 6.41 -11.59 -4.78
CA SER A 86 7.16 -12.60 -5.53
C SER A 86 8.67 -12.39 -5.46
N THR A 87 9.13 -11.12 -5.39
CA THR A 87 10.56 -10.81 -5.25
C THR A 87 11.07 -11.21 -3.88
N VAL A 88 10.31 -10.97 -2.81
CA VAL A 88 10.70 -11.45 -1.48
C VAL A 88 10.66 -12.99 -1.44
N ALA A 89 9.61 -13.61 -1.97
CA ALA A 89 9.49 -15.06 -2.02
C ALA A 89 10.63 -15.74 -2.79
N SER A 90 11.13 -15.12 -3.86
CA SER A 90 12.28 -15.66 -4.61
C SER A 90 13.60 -15.55 -3.84
N ARG A 91 13.80 -14.49 -3.04
CA ARG A 91 14.97 -14.34 -2.14
C ARG A 91 15.01 -15.41 -1.04
N LEU A 92 13.85 -15.93 -0.64
CA LEU A 92 13.75 -17.05 0.32
C LEU A 92 14.02 -18.43 -0.32
N GLY A 93 14.13 -18.50 -1.65
CA GLY A 93 14.52 -19.70 -2.39
C GLY A 93 13.70 -20.96 -2.04
N GLU A 94 14.35 -22.11 -2.09
CA GLU A 94 13.70 -23.40 -1.81
C GLU A 94 13.31 -23.59 -0.33
N GLY A 95 13.66 -22.68 0.57
CA GLY A 95 13.27 -22.77 1.98
C GLY A 95 11.79 -22.47 2.25
N ASN A 96 11.06 -21.92 1.26
CA ASN A 96 9.68 -21.46 1.43
C ASN A 96 8.69 -22.09 0.44
N THR A 97 7.42 -22.15 0.85
CA THR A 97 6.28 -22.38 -0.04
C THR A 97 5.62 -21.03 -0.30
N TYR A 98 5.52 -20.63 -1.56
CA TYR A 98 4.81 -19.43 -2.00
C TYR A 98 3.44 -19.79 -2.58
N ILE A 99 2.37 -19.17 -2.06
CA ILE A 99 1.00 -19.36 -2.53
C ILE A 99 0.39 -18.02 -2.92
N ASP A 100 -0.13 -17.95 -4.14
CA ASP A 100 -0.83 -16.78 -4.67
C ASP A 100 -2.35 -17.00 -4.65
N THR A 101 -2.99 -16.50 -3.60
CA THR A 101 -4.43 -16.67 -3.38
C THR A 101 -5.28 -15.72 -4.22
N SER A 102 -4.68 -14.81 -4.98
CA SER A 102 -5.43 -13.87 -5.84
C SER A 102 -6.24 -14.58 -6.93
N ARG A 103 -5.86 -15.83 -7.25
CA ARG A 103 -6.52 -16.68 -8.25
C ARG A 103 -7.59 -17.59 -7.64
N TRP A 104 -7.73 -17.60 -6.32
CA TRP A 104 -8.70 -18.47 -5.66
C TRP A 104 -10.13 -18.04 -5.98
N SER A 105 -10.97 -19.03 -6.22
CA SER A 105 -12.40 -18.81 -6.36
C SER A 105 -13.00 -18.42 -5.00
N ASP A 106 -13.76 -17.33 -4.96
CA ASP A 106 -14.57 -16.92 -3.81
C ASP A 106 -16.00 -17.48 -3.85
N ARG A 107 -16.24 -18.48 -4.71
CA ARG A 107 -17.57 -19.04 -5.01
C ARG A 107 -17.74 -20.50 -4.62
N LYS A 108 -16.83 -21.07 -3.82
CA LYS A 108 -17.02 -22.42 -3.30
C LYS A 108 -18.26 -22.41 -2.41
N ILE A 109 -19.23 -23.28 -2.72
CA ILE A 109 -20.50 -23.34 -2.00
C ILE A 109 -20.25 -23.85 -0.58
N LYS A 110 -20.72 -23.08 0.41
CA LYS A 110 -20.73 -23.46 1.81
C LYS A 110 -21.94 -22.86 2.51
N PHE A 111 -22.90 -23.73 2.84
CA PHE A 111 -24.07 -23.35 3.61
C PHE A 111 -23.87 -23.68 5.09
N SER A 112 -23.95 -22.66 5.96
CA SER A 112 -23.84 -22.82 7.41
C SER A 112 -24.88 -21.92 8.09
N PRO A 113 -26.05 -22.46 8.50
CA PRO A 113 -27.10 -21.69 9.18
C PRO A 113 -26.58 -20.95 10.41
N ARG A 114 -25.65 -21.58 11.16
CA ARG A 114 -25.01 -20.98 12.33
C ARG A 114 -24.19 -19.74 11.97
N ASN A 115 -23.40 -19.81 10.89
CA ASN A 115 -22.59 -18.68 10.45
C ASN A 115 -23.46 -17.56 9.85
N ILE A 116 -24.52 -17.92 9.12
CA ILE A 116 -25.51 -16.96 8.61
C ILE A 116 -26.17 -16.21 9.77
N LEU A 117 -26.70 -16.92 10.79
CA LEU A 117 -27.33 -16.29 11.93
C LEU A 117 -26.36 -15.37 12.68
N LYS A 118 -25.10 -15.80 12.83
CA LYS A 118 -24.05 -14.97 13.41
C LYS A 118 -23.77 -13.72 12.58
N GLY A 119 -23.65 -13.86 11.26
CA GLY A 119 -23.45 -12.75 10.34
C GLY A 119 -24.59 -11.74 10.42
N LEU A 120 -25.83 -12.20 10.38
CA LEU A 120 -27.03 -11.36 10.54
C LEU A 120 -27.03 -10.66 11.90
N ARG A 121 -26.79 -11.37 13.01
CA ARG A 121 -26.73 -10.76 14.35
C ARG A 121 -25.64 -9.69 14.43
N THR A 122 -24.48 -9.95 13.85
CA THR A 122 -23.31 -9.07 13.92
C THR A 122 -23.47 -7.85 13.03
N GLY A 123 -23.84 -8.03 11.76
CA GLY A 123 -23.94 -6.94 10.77
C GLY A 123 -25.27 -6.19 10.80
N LEU A 124 -26.43 -6.85 10.91
CA LEU A 124 -27.74 -6.18 10.93
C LEU A 124 -28.08 -5.58 12.28
N CYS A 125 -28.00 -6.40 13.33
CA CYS A 125 -28.41 -6.00 14.68
C CYS A 125 -27.28 -5.26 15.40
N GLY A 126 -26.05 -5.78 15.35
CA GLY A 126 -24.89 -5.20 16.02
C GLY A 126 -24.50 -3.80 15.52
N MET A 127 -24.85 -3.46 14.28
CA MET A 127 -24.55 -2.14 13.68
C MET A 127 -25.74 -1.17 13.69
N LYS A 128 -26.83 -1.49 14.39
CA LYS A 128 -27.92 -0.51 14.60
C LYS A 128 -27.37 0.74 15.30
N GLY A 129 -27.80 1.92 14.86
CA GLY A 129 -27.39 3.20 15.44
C GLY A 129 -25.99 3.70 15.02
N CYS A 130 -25.25 2.98 14.16
CA CYS A 130 -23.91 3.37 13.73
C CYS A 130 -23.89 4.22 12.44
N GLY A 131 -25.04 4.76 12.02
CA GLY A 131 -25.16 5.55 10.80
C GLY A 131 -24.98 4.76 9.49
N LEU A 132 -25.10 3.42 9.52
CA LEU A 132 -25.08 2.58 8.31
C LEU A 132 -26.50 2.34 7.77
N SER A 133 -26.64 2.37 6.44
CA SER A 133 -27.90 2.03 5.77
C SER A 133 -28.28 0.56 6.01
N LEU A 134 -29.56 0.21 5.82
CA LEU A 134 -29.98 -1.20 5.88
C LEU A 134 -29.21 -2.07 4.86
N LYS A 135 -28.96 -1.53 3.67
CA LYS A 135 -28.18 -2.18 2.61
C LYS A 135 -26.75 -2.47 3.09
N ASP A 136 -26.05 -1.50 3.67
CA ASP A 136 -24.67 -1.68 4.14
C ASP A 136 -24.57 -2.70 5.26
N ARG A 137 -25.56 -2.73 6.14
CA ARG A 137 -25.68 -3.71 7.22
C ARG A 137 -25.92 -5.13 6.70
N LEU A 138 -26.72 -5.29 5.65
CA LEU A 138 -26.91 -6.59 4.97
C LEU A 138 -25.62 -7.05 4.28
N ILE A 139 -24.94 -6.17 3.56
CA ILE A 139 -23.64 -6.46 2.93
C ILE A 139 -22.60 -6.86 3.98
N LEU A 140 -22.53 -6.14 5.10
CA LEU A 140 -21.61 -6.50 6.18
C LEU A 140 -21.98 -7.86 6.80
N SER A 141 -23.27 -8.16 6.94
CA SER A 141 -23.73 -9.47 7.44
C SER A 141 -23.30 -10.62 6.51
N SER A 142 -23.36 -10.42 5.19
CA SER A 142 -22.89 -11.41 4.22
C SER A 142 -21.36 -11.55 4.25
N GLN A 143 -20.62 -10.46 4.38
CA GLN A 143 -19.16 -10.47 4.52
C GLN A 143 -18.72 -11.23 5.80
N VAL A 144 -19.37 -10.95 6.95
CA VAL A 144 -19.10 -11.68 8.21
C VAL A 144 -19.36 -13.18 8.03
N THR A 145 -20.47 -13.55 7.39
CA THR A 145 -20.81 -14.95 7.15
C THR A 145 -19.77 -15.63 6.27
N PHE A 146 -19.41 -15.00 5.16
CA PHE A 146 -18.41 -15.47 4.20
C PHE A 146 -17.06 -15.74 4.86
N TYR A 147 -16.57 -14.82 5.70
CA TYR A 147 -15.31 -15.02 6.39
C TYR A 147 -15.39 -16.05 7.51
N CYS A 148 -16.53 -16.18 8.21
CA CYS A 148 -16.73 -17.31 9.14
C CYS A 148 -16.68 -18.66 8.39
N ASN A 149 -17.34 -18.75 7.22
CA ASN A 149 -17.28 -19.93 6.37
C ASN A 149 -15.85 -20.25 5.90
N THR A 150 -15.10 -19.21 5.53
CA THR A 150 -13.68 -19.30 5.14
C THR A 150 -12.82 -19.81 6.28
N ILE A 151 -12.97 -19.25 7.48
CA ILE A 151 -12.26 -19.70 8.68
C ILE A 151 -12.56 -21.18 8.96
N ASP A 152 -13.83 -21.59 8.95
CA ASP A 152 -14.21 -23.00 9.14
C ASP A 152 -13.66 -23.94 8.04
N GLU A 153 -13.32 -23.45 6.83
CA GLU A 153 -12.64 -24.27 5.81
C GLU A 153 -11.13 -24.31 6.01
N LEU A 154 -10.51 -23.17 6.32
CA LEU A 154 -9.06 -23.06 6.56
C LEU A 154 -8.63 -23.90 7.76
N LEU A 155 -9.43 -23.92 8.83
CA LEU A 155 -9.15 -24.73 10.02
C LEU A 155 -9.19 -26.24 9.78
N LYS A 156 -9.61 -26.69 8.60
CA LYS A 156 -9.54 -28.10 8.18
C LYS A 156 -8.24 -28.43 7.45
N VAL A 157 -7.42 -27.43 7.14
CA VAL A 157 -6.09 -27.61 6.55
C VAL A 157 -5.11 -27.84 7.69
N ASP A 158 -4.28 -28.87 7.58
CA ASP A 158 -3.17 -29.05 8.52
C ASP A 158 -2.06 -28.05 8.19
N LEU A 159 -1.85 -27.09 9.09
CA LEU A 159 -0.81 -26.08 9.02
C LEU A 159 0.17 -26.20 10.21
N SER A 160 0.15 -27.33 10.91
CA SER A 160 0.94 -27.54 12.14
C SER A 160 2.45 -27.53 11.90
N ASN A 161 2.90 -27.82 10.67
CA ASN A 161 4.30 -27.80 10.29
C ASN A 161 4.85 -26.39 10.02
N ILE A 162 3.98 -25.39 9.86
CA ILE A 162 4.38 -24.00 9.58
C ILE A 162 4.96 -23.36 10.83
N ARG A 163 6.21 -22.89 10.74
CA ARG A 163 6.94 -22.22 11.82
C ARG A 163 7.04 -20.71 11.61
N LYS A 164 7.16 -20.27 10.35
CA LYS A 164 7.20 -18.85 9.98
C LYS A 164 6.20 -18.58 8.86
N PHE A 165 5.46 -17.48 8.96
CA PHE A 165 4.46 -17.06 7.97
C PHE A 165 4.70 -15.63 7.53
N LEU A 166 4.71 -15.38 6.21
CA LEU A 166 4.86 -14.08 5.61
C LEU A 166 3.65 -13.74 4.73
N CYS A 167 3.06 -12.57 4.94
CA CYS A 167 2.04 -12.01 4.06
C CYS A 167 2.44 -10.62 3.55
N LEU A 168 1.77 -10.12 2.51
CA LEU A 168 2.04 -8.79 1.98
C LEU A 168 1.48 -7.73 2.92
N ALA A 169 0.20 -7.83 3.28
CA ALA A 169 -0.43 -6.95 4.25
C ALA A 169 -1.33 -7.72 5.21
N ASN A 170 -0.94 -7.79 6.48
CA ASN A 170 -1.69 -8.49 7.52
C ASN A 170 -3.02 -7.82 7.90
N THR A 171 -3.39 -6.70 7.27
CA THR A 171 -4.65 -5.98 7.49
C THR A 171 -5.72 -6.37 6.48
N LEU A 172 -5.41 -7.21 5.50
CA LEU A 172 -6.36 -7.63 4.47
C LEU A 172 -6.90 -9.03 4.70
N ASN A 173 -8.16 -9.20 4.33
CA ASN A 173 -9.05 -10.24 4.85
C ASN A 173 -8.41 -11.63 5.02
N LEU A 174 -8.01 -12.29 3.91
CA LEU A 174 -7.52 -13.67 3.93
C LEU A 174 -6.15 -13.78 4.60
N GLU A 175 -5.25 -12.84 4.33
CA GLU A 175 -3.92 -12.77 4.95
C GLU A 175 -4.03 -12.55 6.47
N ASN A 176 -4.98 -11.74 6.92
CA ASN A 176 -5.29 -11.51 8.32
C ASN A 176 -5.83 -12.78 8.99
N ILE A 177 -6.74 -13.52 8.34
CA ILE A 177 -7.24 -14.82 8.85
C ILE A 177 -6.07 -15.80 9.03
N LEU A 178 -5.22 -15.97 8.02
CA LEU A 178 -4.07 -16.85 8.08
C LEU A 178 -3.05 -16.41 9.13
N THR A 179 -2.78 -15.11 9.23
CA THR A 179 -1.89 -14.53 10.25
C THR A 179 -2.35 -14.89 11.66
N GLN A 180 -3.64 -14.67 11.95
CA GLN A 180 -4.21 -14.99 13.26
C GLN A 180 -4.23 -16.49 13.52
N HIS A 181 -4.59 -17.30 12.52
CA HIS A 181 -4.65 -18.76 12.67
C HIS A 181 -3.27 -19.38 12.94
N LEU A 182 -2.27 -19.03 12.13
CA LEU A 182 -0.91 -19.55 12.25
C LEU A 182 -0.24 -19.09 13.54
N ARG A 183 -0.53 -17.86 13.99
CA ARG A 183 -0.14 -17.39 15.32
C ARG A 183 -0.74 -18.24 16.44
N ASN A 184 -2.03 -18.61 16.33
CA ASN A 184 -2.67 -19.49 17.31
C ASN A 184 -2.08 -20.93 17.30
N LEU A 185 -1.45 -21.34 16.20
CA LEU A 185 -0.70 -22.60 16.09
C LEU A 185 0.76 -22.48 16.56
N GLY A 186 1.21 -21.29 16.98
CA GLY A 186 2.57 -21.06 17.47
C GLY A 186 3.58 -20.61 16.40
N ALA A 187 3.15 -20.38 15.16
CA ALA A 187 4.02 -19.85 14.12
C ALA A 187 4.39 -18.38 14.40
N LYS A 188 5.63 -18.00 14.12
CA LYS A 188 6.05 -16.60 14.06
C LYS A 188 5.52 -15.99 12.76
N THR A 189 4.93 -14.80 12.83
CA THR A 189 4.23 -14.19 11.69
C THR A 189 4.79 -12.82 11.37
N TYR A 190 4.92 -12.55 10.07
CA TYR A 190 5.57 -11.40 9.48
C TYR A 190 4.63 -10.79 8.43
N SER A 191 4.65 -9.47 8.31
CA SER A 191 3.96 -8.73 7.24
C SER A 191 4.98 -7.88 6.51
N LEU A 192 4.90 -7.84 5.17
CA LEU A 192 5.56 -6.81 4.37
C LEU A 192 4.77 -5.50 4.45
N MET A 193 5.22 -4.51 3.68
CA MET A 193 4.47 -3.29 3.41
C MET A 193 4.20 -3.18 1.90
N GLU A 194 3.08 -2.57 1.56
CA GLU A 194 2.69 -2.26 0.18
C GLU A 194 3.24 -0.91 -0.31
N GLY A 195 3.71 -0.09 0.64
CA GLY A 195 4.19 1.27 0.45
C GLY A 195 4.96 1.73 1.67
N THR A 196 5.54 2.92 1.61
CA THR A 196 6.09 3.56 2.82
C THR A 196 4.94 3.98 3.72
N TYR A 197 4.93 3.48 4.97
CA TYR A 197 3.93 3.84 5.96
C TYR A 197 4.41 5.00 6.81
N PHE A 198 3.50 5.93 7.08
CA PHE A 198 3.71 7.09 7.93
C PHE A 198 2.39 7.49 8.57
N VAL A 199 2.46 8.05 9.77
CA VAL A 199 1.31 8.50 10.52
C VAL A 199 0.82 9.80 9.89
N GLN A 200 -0.23 9.70 9.08
CA GLN A 200 -0.81 10.88 8.45
C GLN A 200 -1.68 11.63 9.46
N GLY A 201 -1.48 12.94 9.57
CA GLY A 201 -2.44 13.83 10.23
C GLY A 201 -3.69 14.00 9.38
N GLY A 202 -4.89 13.96 9.97
CA GLY A 202 -6.15 14.27 9.28
C GLY A 202 -7.24 13.19 9.37
N ASP A 203 -8.25 13.31 8.50
CA ASP A 203 -9.50 12.54 8.51
C ASP A 203 -9.53 11.34 7.54
N ILE A 204 -8.37 10.82 7.10
CA ILE A 204 -8.33 9.75 6.11
C ILE A 204 -8.01 8.42 6.80
N PRO A 205 -8.97 7.48 6.93
CA PRO A 205 -8.74 6.26 7.71
C PRO A 205 -7.83 5.23 7.01
N ILE A 206 -7.56 5.33 5.70
CA ILE A 206 -6.78 4.31 4.96
C ILE A 206 -5.34 4.19 5.43
N ASN A 207 -4.70 5.32 5.73
CA ASN A 207 -3.29 5.34 6.13
C ASN A 207 -3.12 4.94 7.59
N ASP A 208 -4.18 5.03 8.41
CA ASP A 208 -4.18 4.52 9.79
C ASP A 208 -4.42 3.01 9.86
N ILE A 209 -4.98 2.38 8.82
CA ILE A 209 -5.37 0.95 8.85
C ILE A 209 -4.19 0.04 9.24
N PRO A 210 -2.99 0.15 8.62
CA PRO A 210 -1.83 -0.63 9.03
C PRO A 210 -1.47 -0.45 10.50
N PHE A 211 -1.50 0.78 11.00
CA PHE A 211 -1.17 1.11 12.38
C PHE A 211 -2.23 0.64 13.39
N GLU A 212 -3.53 0.72 13.05
CA GLU A 212 -4.60 0.31 13.97
C GLU A 212 -4.84 -1.20 13.96
N ASN A 213 -4.41 -1.94 12.92
CA ASN A 213 -4.82 -3.33 12.67
C ASN A 213 -3.69 -4.35 12.51
N LEU A 214 -2.45 -3.99 12.88
CA LEU A 214 -1.33 -4.92 12.84
C LEU A 214 -1.58 -6.17 13.71
N THR A 215 -1.65 -7.34 13.08
CA THR A 215 -1.87 -8.63 13.78
C THR A 215 -0.65 -9.55 13.79
N SER A 216 0.31 -9.31 12.89
CA SER A 216 1.56 -10.06 12.85
C SER A 216 2.44 -9.78 14.07
N HIS A 217 3.36 -10.70 14.36
CA HIS A 217 4.35 -10.49 15.41
C HIS A 217 5.32 -9.39 15.01
N ILE A 218 5.82 -9.47 13.77
CA ILE A 218 6.81 -8.55 13.19
C ILE A 218 6.22 -7.88 11.95
N GLN A 219 6.48 -6.59 11.81
CA GLN A 219 6.30 -5.83 10.58
C GLN A 219 7.67 -5.60 9.94
N LEU A 220 7.81 -5.99 8.68
CA LEU A 220 9.02 -5.81 7.90
C LEU A 220 8.94 -4.45 7.21
N CYS A 221 9.79 -3.52 7.64
CA CYS A 221 9.89 -2.16 7.14
C CYS A 221 10.92 -2.09 6.01
N TRP A 222 10.69 -1.24 5.00
CA TRP A 222 11.64 -1.02 3.91
C TRP A 222 12.88 -0.31 4.45
N GLY A 223 12.69 0.84 5.10
CA GLY A 223 13.77 1.59 5.75
C GLY A 223 13.46 1.91 7.21
N GLN A 224 14.42 2.56 7.86
CA GLN A 224 14.30 3.03 9.24
C GLN A 224 13.14 4.02 9.42
N TYR A 225 12.80 4.81 8.39
CA TYR A 225 11.69 5.76 8.44
C TYR A 225 10.35 5.10 8.82
N SER A 226 9.95 4.03 8.14
CA SER A 226 8.69 3.33 8.48
C SER A 226 8.75 2.74 9.90
N LYS A 227 9.90 2.22 10.31
CA LYS A 227 10.12 1.70 11.67
C LYS A 227 9.90 2.80 12.72
N ASP A 228 10.49 3.98 12.50
CA ASP A 228 10.34 5.14 13.38
C ASP A 228 8.86 5.58 13.48
N GLU A 229 8.13 5.60 12.36
CA GLU A 229 6.72 5.98 12.34
C GLU A 229 5.83 4.98 13.10
N PHE A 230 6.13 3.67 13.04
CA PHE A 230 5.45 2.67 13.88
C PHE A 230 5.76 2.84 15.37
N ILE A 231 7.02 3.11 15.71
CA ILE A 231 7.44 3.34 17.10
C ILE A 231 6.76 4.60 17.65
N LYS A 232 6.77 5.70 16.88
CA LYS A 232 6.08 6.95 17.19
C LYS A 232 4.57 6.76 17.37
N TYR A 233 3.97 5.84 16.60
CA TYR A 233 2.56 5.47 16.77
C TYR A 233 2.29 4.72 18.09
N GLY A 234 3.32 4.10 18.68
CA GLY A 234 3.25 3.41 19.98
C GLY A 234 3.54 1.91 19.92
N TYR A 235 4.10 1.39 18.83
CA TYR A 235 4.54 0.00 18.78
C TYR A 235 5.92 -0.18 19.42
N GLU A 236 6.11 -1.33 20.05
CA GLU A 236 7.42 -1.74 20.57
C GLU A 236 8.44 -1.96 19.45
N GLU A 237 9.69 -1.55 19.70
CA GLU A 237 10.76 -1.66 18.71
C GLU A 237 10.97 -3.11 18.22
N GLY A 238 10.91 -4.10 19.13
CA GLY A 238 11.07 -5.52 18.80
C GLY A 238 9.96 -6.11 17.92
N ARG A 239 8.95 -5.32 17.55
CA ARG A 239 7.90 -5.69 16.58
C ARG A 239 8.17 -5.14 15.17
N MET A 240 9.25 -4.39 14.98
CA MET A 240 9.58 -3.69 13.74
C MET A 240 11.01 -4.06 13.30
N GLU A 241 11.14 -4.64 12.11
CA GLU A 241 12.43 -5.06 11.55
C GLU A 241 12.66 -4.38 10.21
N VAL A 242 13.85 -3.79 10.00
CA VAL A 242 14.21 -3.21 8.70
C VAL A 242 14.70 -4.34 7.80
N ALA A 243 13.96 -4.58 6.71
CA ALA A 243 14.23 -5.67 5.78
C ALA A 243 14.80 -5.21 4.43
N GLY A 244 14.64 -3.93 4.09
CA GLY A 244 15.10 -3.35 2.82
C GLY A 244 13.98 -3.17 1.79
N TYR A 245 14.32 -2.54 0.66
CA TYR A 245 13.39 -2.34 -0.45
C TYR A 245 13.26 -3.62 -1.29
N PRO A 246 12.05 -4.18 -1.47
CA PRO A 246 11.90 -5.47 -2.14
C PRO A 246 12.00 -5.41 -3.66
N LYS A 247 11.83 -4.24 -4.31
CA LYS A 247 11.95 -4.17 -5.77
C LYS A 247 13.40 -4.21 -6.23
N ASN A 248 13.63 -4.88 -7.36
CA ASN A 248 14.91 -4.85 -8.05
C ASN A 248 14.97 -3.60 -8.93
N VAL A 249 15.51 -2.51 -8.37
CA VAL A 249 15.73 -1.25 -9.11
C VAL A 249 17.21 -1.14 -9.44
N GLU A 250 17.52 -0.98 -10.73
CA GLU A 250 18.89 -0.69 -11.16
C GLU A 250 19.28 0.70 -10.69
N CYS A 251 20.25 0.76 -9.77
CA CYS A 251 20.72 2.02 -9.21
C CYS A 251 21.74 2.67 -10.15
N ARG A 252 21.56 3.95 -10.44
CA ARG A 252 22.43 4.75 -11.30
C ARG A 252 22.67 6.12 -10.68
N PRO A 253 23.86 6.71 -10.83
CA PRO A 253 24.08 8.08 -10.40
C PRO A 253 23.34 9.08 -11.30
N MET A 254 23.16 10.30 -10.79
CA MET A 254 22.72 11.41 -11.64
C MET A 254 23.73 11.66 -12.78
N LYS A 255 23.22 12.08 -13.95
CA LYS A 255 24.06 12.55 -15.06
C LYS A 255 24.94 13.73 -14.61
N ALA A 256 26.24 13.67 -14.90
CA ALA A 256 27.20 14.72 -14.52
C ALA A 256 26.81 16.10 -15.09
N ASP A 257 26.45 16.15 -16.38
CA ASP A 257 26.06 17.39 -17.07
C ASP A 257 24.53 17.48 -17.21
N ASN A 258 23.80 17.28 -16.11
CA ASN A 258 22.33 17.31 -16.13
C ASN A 258 21.82 18.74 -16.42
N PRO A 259 21.16 19.00 -17.57
CA PRO A 259 20.75 20.35 -17.94
C PRO A 259 19.51 20.82 -17.17
N MET A 260 18.80 19.93 -16.46
CA MET A 260 17.55 20.21 -15.74
C MET A 260 16.48 20.86 -16.64
N ARG A 261 16.38 20.44 -17.90
CA ARG A 261 15.52 21.08 -18.92
C ARG A 261 14.21 20.33 -19.14
N ARG A 262 14.24 19.00 -19.24
CA ARG A 262 13.07 18.15 -19.50
C ARG A 262 12.64 17.46 -18.22
N GLY A 263 11.52 17.92 -17.66
CA GLY A 263 10.96 17.41 -16.42
C GLY A 263 9.76 16.49 -16.64
N VAL A 264 9.70 15.37 -15.92
CA VAL A 264 8.46 14.60 -15.77
C VAL A 264 7.75 14.99 -14.47
N VAL A 265 6.44 15.22 -14.54
CA VAL A 265 5.61 15.52 -13.38
C VAL A 265 4.69 14.32 -13.12
N LEU A 266 4.92 13.65 -12.00
CA LEU A 266 4.18 12.47 -11.56
C LEU A 266 3.01 12.94 -10.69
N LEU A 267 1.82 13.04 -11.29
CA LEU A 267 0.63 13.52 -10.61
C LEU A 267 0.07 12.46 -9.66
N SER A 268 -0.45 12.91 -8.52
CA SER A 268 -1.02 12.03 -7.50
C SER A 268 -2.47 11.64 -7.82
N GLN A 269 -3.04 10.75 -7.02
CA GLN A 269 -4.41 10.28 -7.14
C GLN A 269 -5.46 11.41 -6.97
N TYR A 270 -6.70 11.16 -7.37
CA TYR A 270 -7.79 12.15 -7.45
C TYR A 270 -8.06 12.89 -6.12
N ILE A 271 -7.80 12.27 -4.97
CA ILE A 271 -7.96 12.96 -3.67
C ILE A 271 -7.04 14.19 -3.53
N MET A 272 -5.98 14.27 -4.34
CA MET A 272 -5.02 15.38 -4.40
C MET A 272 -5.22 16.23 -5.67
N ASP A 273 -6.42 16.21 -6.27
CA ASP A 273 -6.72 16.94 -7.52
C ASP A 273 -6.40 18.44 -7.41
N LYS A 274 -6.70 19.06 -6.26
CA LYS A 274 -6.33 20.47 -6.00
C LYS A 274 -4.82 20.67 -6.11
N GLN A 275 -4.02 19.86 -5.41
CA GLN A 275 -2.56 19.92 -5.42
C GLN A 275 -1.99 19.69 -6.81
N ASN A 276 -2.53 18.71 -7.55
CA ASN A 276 -2.13 18.42 -8.92
C ASN A 276 -2.30 19.66 -9.81
N ARG A 277 -3.47 20.33 -9.74
CA ARG A 277 -3.76 21.52 -10.54
C ARG A 277 -2.91 22.72 -10.15
N ASP A 278 -2.71 22.93 -8.85
CA ASP A 278 -1.91 24.05 -8.35
C ASP A 278 -0.45 23.90 -8.78
N LEU A 279 0.10 22.68 -8.75
CA LEU A 279 1.43 22.39 -9.28
C LEU A 279 1.52 22.67 -10.78
N ILE A 280 0.57 22.20 -11.59
CA ILE A 280 0.58 22.41 -13.05
C ILE A 280 0.59 23.91 -13.38
N ARG A 281 -0.28 24.70 -12.74
CA ARG A 281 -0.34 26.16 -12.95
C ARG A 281 0.93 26.87 -12.51
N MET A 282 1.57 26.40 -11.43
CA MET A 282 2.84 26.95 -10.97
C MET A 282 3.96 26.69 -11.97
N LEU A 283 4.10 25.43 -12.39
CA LEU A 283 5.14 24.99 -13.32
C LEU A 283 4.95 25.59 -14.72
N GLY A 284 3.72 25.93 -15.11
CA GLY A 284 3.41 26.61 -16.37
C GLY A 284 4.14 27.95 -16.55
N ARG A 285 4.55 28.59 -15.44
CA ARG A 285 5.35 29.82 -15.44
C ARG A 285 6.80 29.62 -15.91
N PHE A 286 7.25 28.37 -15.99
CA PHE A 286 8.61 27.99 -16.38
C PHE A 286 8.65 27.27 -17.73
N SER A 287 7.52 27.15 -18.43
CA SER A 287 7.40 26.44 -19.72
C SER A 287 8.19 27.10 -20.86
N ASP A 288 8.68 28.33 -20.67
CA ASP A 288 9.61 29.03 -21.57
C ASP A 288 11.05 28.49 -21.47
N ARG A 289 11.42 27.92 -20.32
CA ARG A 289 12.79 27.46 -20.02
C ARG A 289 12.88 25.95 -19.88
N GLN A 290 11.80 25.31 -19.45
CA GLN A 290 11.75 23.88 -19.15
C GLN A 290 10.57 23.22 -19.87
N GLU A 291 10.77 22.00 -20.33
CA GLU A 291 9.74 21.19 -20.96
C GLU A 291 9.15 20.23 -19.91
N PHE A 292 7.87 20.36 -19.60
CA PHE A 292 7.19 19.49 -18.64
C PHE A 292 6.29 18.46 -19.32
N HIS A 293 6.41 17.21 -18.87
CA HIS A 293 5.58 16.09 -19.29
C HIS A 293 4.80 15.54 -18.10
N LEU A 294 3.47 15.51 -18.19
CA LEU A 294 2.60 15.06 -17.11
C LEU A 294 2.30 13.56 -17.22
N LYS A 295 2.68 12.80 -16.20
CA LYS A 295 2.23 11.42 -16.02
C LYS A 295 1.08 11.36 -15.01
N LEU A 296 -0.09 10.96 -15.49
CA LEU A 296 -1.30 10.89 -14.66
C LEU A 296 -1.35 9.62 -13.82
N HIS A 297 -1.88 9.75 -12.60
CA HIS A 297 -2.39 8.61 -11.85
C HIS A 297 -3.63 8.02 -12.56
N PRO A 298 -3.85 6.69 -12.54
CA PRO A 298 -4.99 6.04 -13.20
C PRO A 298 -6.38 6.55 -12.79
N SER A 299 -6.49 7.18 -11.62
CA SER A 299 -7.76 7.74 -11.11
C SER A 299 -8.09 9.13 -11.66
N LEU A 300 -7.20 9.78 -12.41
CA LEU A 300 -7.41 11.14 -12.94
C LEU A 300 -8.09 11.09 -14.31
N ASP A 301 -8.90 12.10 -14.60
CA ASP A 301 -9.51 12.27 -15.91
C ASP A 301 -8.46 12.71 -16.94
N TYR A 302 -8.30 11.93 -18.00
CA TYR A 302 -7.24 12.18 -18.96
C TYR A 302 -7.52 13.38 -19.85
N ASP A 303 -8.76 13.57 -20.27
CA ASP A 303 -9.11 14.62 -21.22
C ASP A 303 -9.08 15.99 -20.54
N GLU A 304 -9.52 16.05 -19.28
CA GLU A 304 -9.43 17.24 -18.44
C GLU A 304 -7.97 17.66 -18.21
N TYR A 305 -7.12 16.73 -17.77
CA TYR A 305 -5.72 17.03 -17.54
C TYR A 305 -4.94 17.28 -18.83
N SER A 306 -5.36 16.72 -19.97
CA SER A 306 -4.80 17.07 -21.29
C SER A 306 -5.04 18.52 -21.65
N ARG A 307 -6.25 19.04 -21.40
CA ARG A 307 -6.58 20.46 -21.61
C ARG A 307 -5.75 21.34 -20.68
N LEU A 308 -5.74 21.02 -19.39
CA LEU A 308 -4.96 21.78 -18.40
C LEU A 308 -3.46 21.80 -18.71
N ALA A 309 -2.89 20.67 -19.16
CA ALA A 309 -1.50 20.59 -19.61
C ALA A 309 -1.25 21.56 -20.78
N SER A 310 -2.12 21.50 -21.80
CA SER A 310 -1.99 22.33 -23.01
C SER A 310 -2.09 23.82 -22.69
N GLU A 311 -3.01 24.21 -21.81
CA GLU A 311 -3.18 25.59 -21.33
C GLU A 311 -1.94 26.14 -20.60
N ASN A 312 -1.10 25.25 -20.05
CA ASN A 312 0.10 25.62 -19.30
C ASN A 312 1.40 25.29 -20.07
N GLY A 313 1.32 25.03 -21.39
CA GLY A 313 2.49 24.75 -22.22
C GLY A 313 3.17 23.41 -21.95
N MET A 314 2.42 22.42 -21.45
CA MET A 314 2.92 21.10 -21.06
C MET A 314 2.41 19.99 -21.97
N ARG A 315 3.10 18.86 -21.95
CA ARG A 315 2.71 17.65 -22.69
C ARG A 315 2.16 16.60 -21.76
N ILE A 316 1.16 15.85 -22.20
CA ILE A 316 0.64 14.71 -21.44
C ILE A 316 1.32 13.42 -21.93
N ILE A 317 1.76 12.58 -20.99
CA ILE A 317 2.30 11.26 -21.30
C ILE A 317 1.13 10.29 -21.53
N PRO A 318 1.14 9.49 -22.62
CA PRO A 318 0.10 8.50 -22.88
C PRO A 318 -0.15 7.55 -21.70
N LYS A 319 -1.40 7.08 -21.58
CA LYS A 319 -1.77 6.09 -20.55
C LYS A 319 -0.97 4.79 -20.65
N SER A 320 -0.60 4.39 -21.87
CA SER A 320 0.15 3.16 -22.16
C SER A 320 1.58 3.16 -21.63
N THR A 321 2.21 4.33 -21.51
CA THR A 321 3.57 4.46 -20.97
C THR A 321 3.55 4.16 -19.46
N THR A 322 4.43 3.31 -18.98
CA THR A 322 4.55 2.99 -17.55
C THR A 322 5.29 4.10 -16.80
N VAL A 323 5.14 4.12 -15.47
CA VAL A 323 5.94 5.02 -14.63
C VAL A 323 7.44 4.73 -14.77
N ASN A 324 7.82 3.45 -14.85
CA ASN A 324 9.22 3.04 -15.01
C ASN A 324 9.86 3.60 -16.28
N GLU A 325 9.12 3.64 -17.41
CA GLU A 325 9.58 4.27 -18.65
C GLU A 325 9.70 5.80 -18.53
N CYS A 326 8.98 6.42 -17.59
CA CYS A 326 9.03 7.86 -17.36
C CYS A 326 10.16 8.28 -16.41
N ILE A 327 10.64 7.40 -15.54
CA ILE A 327 11.70 7.69 -14.56
C ILE A 327 13.05 7.08 -14.98
N ASP A 328 13.26 6.99 -16.29
CA ASP A 328 14.57 6.70 -16.87
C ASP A 328 15.31 8.00 -17.16
N ASN A 329 16.57 8.06 -16.70
CA ASN A 329 17.40 9.24 -16.86
C ASN A 329 17.79 9.51 -18.31
N THR A 330 17.45 8.64 -19.27
CA THR A 330 17.66 8.88 -20.71
C THR A 330 16.67 9.89 -21.30
N ALA A 331 15.41 9.84 -20.90
CA ALA A 331 14.32 10.64 -21.48
C ALA A 331 14.07 11.95 -20.75
N PHE A 332 14.26 11.95 -19.43
CA PHE A 332 14.01 13.08 -18.55
C PHE A 332 15.25 13.44 -17.73
N ASP A 333 15.43 14.73 -17.52
CA ASP A 333 16.53 15.32 -16.76
C ASP A 333 16.21 15.34 -15.27
N PHE A 334 14.94 15.50 -14.92
CA PHE A 334 14.46 15.50 -13.55
C PHE A 334 12.99 15.07 -13.48
N ALA A 335 12.53 14.80 -12.27
CA ALA A 335 11.16 14.46 -11.96
C ALA A 335 10.59 15.40 -10.89
N ILE A 336 9.27 15.50 -10.83
CA ILE A 336 8.53 16.15 -9.74
C ILE A 336 7.45 15.17 -9.28
N ALA A 337 7.35 14.92 -7.98
CA ALA A 337 6.36 14.03 -7.40
C ALA A 337 5.49 14.73 -6.35
N ILE A 338 4.23 14.30 -6.27
CA ILE A 338 3.31 14.66 -5.19
C ILE A 338 3.04 13.40 -4.36
N ASN A 339 3.57 13.35 -3.14
CA ASN A 339 3.33 12.30 -2.14
C ASN A 339 3.33 10.85 -2.70
N SER A 340 4.33 10.49 -3.50
CA SER A 340 4.40 9.21 -4.20
C SER A 340 5.71 8.48 -3.93
N THR A 341 5.65 7.17 -3.69
CA THR A 341 6.85 6.32 -3.50
C THR A 341 7.69 6.20 -4.77
N THR A 342 7.15 6.54 -5.94
CA THR A 342 7.90 6.68 -7.20
C THR A 342 9.06 7.68 -7.08
N TYR A 343 8.96 8.63 -6.14
CA TYR A 343 10.06 9.53 -5.77
C TYR A 343 11.38 8.78 -5.50
N TYR A 344 11.34 7.74 -4.66
CA TYR A 344 12.54 6.97 -4.32
C TYR A 344 13.10 6.23 -5.54
N GLU A 345 12.20 5.69 -6.36
CA GLU A 345 12.54 4.96 -7.57
C GLU A 345 13.16 5.85 -8.66
N ALA A 346 12.78 7.12 -8.74
CA ALA A 346 13.41 8.11 -9.62
C ALA A 346 14.83 8.43 -9.14
N LEU A 347 15.00 8.67 -7.83
CA LEU A 347 16.31 8.94 -7.22
C LEU A 347 17.27 7.75 -7.39
N MET A 348 16.79 6.52 -7.18
CA MET A 348 17.59 5.30 -7.41
C MET A 348 18.11 5.24 -8.85
N ARG A 349 17.33 5.66 -9.84
CA ARG A 349 17.71 5.66 -11.26
C ARG A 349 18.51 6.88 -11.69
N GLY A 350 18.94 7.71 -10.74
CA GLY A 350 19.74 8.91 -11.02
C GLY A 350 18.94 10.03 -11.69
N VAL A 351 17.61 10.05 -11.51
CA VAL A 351 16.75 11.17 -11.91
C VAL A 351 16.47 12.02 -10.67
N PRO A 352 17.05 13.23 -10.55
CA PRO A 352 16.71 14.16 -9.48
C PRO A 352 15.20 14.33 -9.41
N CYS A 353 14.62 14.13 -8.23
CA CYS A 353 13.18 14.21 -8.06
C CYS A 353 12.86 15.27 -7.00
N LEU A 354 12.07 16.28 -7.37
CA LEU A 354 11.63 17.33 -6.46
C LEU A 354 10.24 16.98 -5.90
N ARG A 355 9.95 17.38 -4.67
CA ARG A 355 8.68 17.05 -3.99
C ARG A 355 7.84 18.32 -3.81
N TYR A 356 6.66 18.36 -4.42
CA TYR A 356 5.77 19.52 -4.28
C TYR A 356 4.91 19.38 -3.03
N TYR A 357 5.07 20.26 -2.04
CA TYR A 357 4.35 20.23 -0.77
C TYR A 357 3.62 21.55 -0.50
N ASP A 358 2.30 21.51 -0.27
CA ASP A 358 1.46 22.71 -0.08
C ASP A 358 1.00 22.91 1.37
N GLY A 359 1.52 22.14 2.33
CA GLY A 359 1.10 22.19 3.73
C GLY A 359 -0.11 21.30 4.08
N ASN A 360 -0.82 20.73 3.09
CA ASN A 360 -2.11 20.06 3.32
C ASN A 360 -2.02 18.53 3.45
N TYR A 361 -0.81 17.97 3.50
CA TYR A 361 -0.58 16.54 3.68
C TYR A 361 0.71 16.29 4.48
N THR A 362 0.99 15.03 4.81
CA THR A 362 2.26 14.65 5.46
C THR A 362 3.24 14.21 4.37
N PRO A 363 4.37 14.89 4.15
CA PRO A 363 5.33 14.49 3.14
C PRO A 363 5.99 13.16 3.51
N LEU A 364 6.36 12.39 2.49
CA LEU A 364 7.23 11.23 2.66
C LEU A 364 8.61 11.67 3.20
N ALA A 365 9.38 10.76 3.80
CA ALA A 365 10.79 11.05 4.02
C ALA A 365 11.52 11.24 2.68
N GLY A 366 12.55 12.07 2.67
CA GLY A 366 13.31 12.31 1.46
C GLY A 366 14.54 13.16 1.69
N TYR A 367 15.21 13.48 0.59
CA TYR A 367 16.26 14.47 0.55
C TYR A 367 15.68 15.87 0.72
N ASP A 368 16.53 16.87 0.92
CA ASP A 368 16.11 18.27 0.94
C ASP A 368 15.76 18.69 -0.50
N ASP A 369 14.53 18.46 -0.94
CA ASP A 369 14.06 18.73 -2.31
C ASP A 369 12.58 19.13 -2.36
N GLU A 370 12.06 19.60 -1.23
CA GLU A 370 10.68 20.06 -1.09
C GLU A 370 10.51 21.51 -1.53
N PHE A 371 9.42 21.80 -2.25
CA PHE A 371 9.04 23.15 -2.62
C PHE A 371 7.52 23.36 -2.60
N SER A 372 7.12 24.59 -2.31
CA SER A 372 5.72 25.05 -2.28
C SER A 372 5.51 26.34 -3.08
N THR A 373 6.58 27.01 -3.52
CA THR A 373 6.52 28.26 -4.27
C THR A 373 7.42 28.25 -5.53
N PRO A 374 7.16 29.13 -6.51
CA PRO A 374 8.03 29.29 -7.69
C PRO A 374 9.49 29.62 -7.35
N GLU A 375 9.72 30.41 -6.31
CA GLU A 375 11.05 30.85 -5.87
C GLU A 375 11.82 29.68 -5.27
N GLN A 376 11.16 28.86 -4.44
CA GLN A 376 11.74 27.64 -3.89
C GLN A 376 12.07 26.64 -5.00
N TYR A 377 11.15 26.44 -5.96
CA TYR A 377 11.40 25.60 -7.12
C TYR A 377 12.66 26.04 -7.88
N SER A 378 12.76 27.32 -8.20
CA SER A 378 13.91 27.88 -8.92
C SER A 378 15.22 27.70 -8.14
N GLY A 379 15.17 27.95 -6.82
CA GLY A 379 16.31 27.76 -5.93
C GLY A 379 16.79 26.30 -5.87
N LEU A 380 15.87 25.34 -5.83
CA LEU A 380 16.20 23.90 -5.86
C LEU A 380 16.87 23.50 -7.18
N ILE A 381 16.33 23.94 -8.32
CA ILE A 381 16.91 23.64 -9.64
C ILE A 381 18.35 24.16 -9.73
N LEU A 382 18.60 25.39 -9.31
CA LEU A 382 19.96 25.97 -9.31
C LEU A 382 20.89 25.21 -8.36
N ARG A 383 20.43 24.95 -7.12
CA ARG A 383 21.23 24.24 -6.13
C ARG A 383 21.63 22.85 -6.61
N ILE A 384 20.73 22.10 -7.24
CA ILE A 384 21.04 20.75 -7.76
C ILE A 384 22.11 20.84 -8.87
N LYS A 385 22.06 21.87 -9.72
CA LYS A 385 23.05 22.08 -10.79
C LYS A 385 24.42 22.48 -10.25
N ASP A 386 24.45 23.27 -9.19
CA ASP A 386 25.69 23.82 -8.65
C ASP A 386 26.38 22.88 -7.64
N LEU A 387 25.65 21.88 -7.12
CA LEU A 387 26.18 20.93 -6.15
C LEU A 387 27.11 19.91 -6.84
N PRO A 388 28.30 19.61 -6.29
CA PRO A 388 29.14 18.54 -6.80
C PRO A 388 28.38 17.20 -6.84
N LEU A 389 28.49 16.47 -7.95
CA LEU A 389 27.77 15.21 -8.17
C LEU A 389 27.98 14.21 -7.02
N ALA A 390 29.20 14.12 -6.48
CA ALA A 390 29.53 13.23 -5.37
C ALA A 390 28.78 13.59 -4.08
N ASP A 391 28.65 14.89 -3.79
CA ASP A 391 27.94 15.39 -2.61
C ASP A 391 26.43 15.18 -2.77
N TYR A 392 25.90 15.45 -3.96
CA TYR A 392 24.50 15.15 -4.30
C TYR A 392 24.20 13.66 -4.11
N GLN A 393 25.00 12.78 -4.71
CA GLN A 393 24.80 11.34 -4.62
C GLN A 393 24.89 10.83 -3.16
N THR A 394 25.85 11.34 -2.39
CA THR A 394 25.98 11.00 -0.97
C THR A 394 24.72 11.39 -0.17
N GLY A 395 24.17 12.57 -0.46
CA GLY A 395 22.91 13.03 0.12
C GLY A 395 21.72 12.13 -0.24
N ILE A 396 21.61 11.76 -1.52
CA ILE A 396 20.57 10.87 -2.02
C ILE A 396 20.68 9.47 -1.41
N ASP A 397 21.87 8.88 -1.37
CA ASP A 397 22.08 7.54 -0.81
C ASP A 397 21.71 7.49 0.68
N LYS A 398 22.03 8.55 1.43
CA LYS A 398 21.64 8.69 2.83
C LYS A 398 20.11 8.75 2.97
N ALA A 399 19.43 9.55 2.15
CA ALA A 399 17.98 9.67 2.16
C ALA A 399 17.29 8.35 1.79
N LEU A 400 17.77 7.67 0.73
CA LEU A 400 17.23 6.38 0.29
C LEU A 400 17.49 5.26 1.29
N ARG A 401 18.66 5.22 1.93
CA ARG A 401 18.94 4.25 3.00
C ARG A 401 18.00 4.43 4.18
N TYR A 402 17.73 5.68 4.59
CA TYR A 402 16.81 5.96 5.68
C TYR A 402 15.35 5.61 5.30
N ALA A 403 14.89 6.07 4.14
CA ALA A 403 13.48 6.00 3.77
C ALA A 403 13.04 4.60 3.31
N VAL A 404 13.88 3.91 2.53
CA VAL A 404 13.52 2.63 1.88
C VAL A 404 14.56 1.54 2.10
N GLY A 405 15.61 1.78 2.88
CA GLY A 405 16.62 0.75 3.16
C GLY A 405 17.45 0.37 1.95
N LEU A 406 17.85 1.36 1.14
CA LEU A 406 18.75 1.12 0.01
C LEU A 406 20.03 0.39 0.47
N GLY A 407 20.33 -0.73 -0.19
CA GLY A 407 21.47 -1.59 0.11
C GLY A 407 21.25 -2.55 1.29
N ILE A 408 20.03 -2.62 1.84
CA ILE A 408 19.65 -3.58 2.88
C ILE A 408 18.84 -4.71 2.22
N ASP A 409 19.17 -5.96 2.53
CA ASP A 409 18.39 -7.14 2.13
C ASP A 409 18.45 -8.21 3.22
N GLU A 410 17.54 -8.11 4.19
CA GLU A 410 17.57 -8.95 5.40
C GLU A 410 16.48 -10.04 5.37
N TYR A 411 15.73 -10.16 4.26
CA TYR A 411 14.60 -11.10 4.18
C TYR A 411 15.02 -12.54 4.43
N HIS A 412 16.14 -12.98 3.82
CA HIS A 412 16.67 -14.34 4.01
C HIS A 412 17.01 -14.58 5.49
N ARG A 413 17.84 -13.73 6.08
CA ARG A 413 18.25 -13.85 7.49
C ARG A 413 17.05 -13.86 8.42
N ILE A 414 16.13 -12.92 8.28
CA ILE A 414 14.96 -12.81 9.17
C ILE A 414 14.06 -14.06 9.06
N MET A 415 13.89 -14.59 7.85
CA MET A 415 12.91 -15.65 7.59
C MET A 415 13.49 -17.07 7.64
N LEU A 416 14.78 -17.29 7.45
CA LEU A 416 15.36 -18.65 7.34
C LEU A 416 16.45 -18.96 8.36
N GLU A 417 17.10 -17.94 8.91
CA GLU A 417 18.00 -18.06 10.07
C GLU A 417 17.22 -17.83 11.37
#